data_AF-A0A3D5Q2J2-F1
#
_entry.id   AF-A0A3D5Q2J2-F1
#
_cell.length_a   1.000
_cell.length_b   1.000
_cell.length_c   1.000
_cell.angle_alpha   90.00
_cell.angle_beta   90.00
_cell.angle_gamma   90.00
#
_symmetry.space_group_name_H-M   'P 1'
#
loop_
_entity.id
_entity.type
_entity.pdbx_description
1 polymer ?
#
loop_
_entity_poly.entity_id
_entity_poly.type
_entity_poly.pdbx_seq_one_letter_code
_entity_poly.pdbx_strand_id
1 'polypeptide(L)'
;MRNGHLQSVWSTLFRKVALAAPQEEIIATPDDDFLRLDWYRQGSSRLAILSHGLEGHSRRPYMVGLARALLRDGWDVLTWNFRSCGGV
;
A
#
# COMPACT_ATOMS: atom_id res chain seq x y z
N MET A 1 -26.77 -22.62 0.23
CA MET A 1 -25.30 -22.61 0.15
C MET A 1 -24.83 -21.31 0.79
N ARG A 2 -24.31 -21.39 2.02
CA ARG A 2 -24.07 -20.24 2.91
C ARG A 2 -22.62 -19.82 2.75
N ASN A 3 -22.38 -18.64 2.20
CA ASN A 3 -21.05 -18.12 1.88
C ASN A 3 -20.31 -17.72 3.18
N GLY A 4 -19.74 -18.71 3.87
CA GLY A 4 -19.06 -18.59 5.17
C GLY A 4 -17.66 -17.98 5.13
N HIS A 5 -17.18 -17.52 3.98
CA HIS A 5 -15.83 -16.96 3.82
C HIS A 5 -15.74 -15.44 3.94
N LEU A 6 -16.88 -14.72 3.92
CA LEU A 6 -16.88 -13.25 3.98
C LEU A 6 -16.75 -12.68 5.39
N GLN A 7 -17.09 -13.46 6.43
CA GLN A 7 -17.17 -12.96 7.80
C GLN A 7 -15.80 -12.84 8.50
N SER A 8 -14.78 -13.58 8.06
CA SER A 8 -13.44 -13.58 8.68
C SER A 8 -12.50 -12.52 8.11
N VAL A 9 -12.74 -12.04 6.89
CA VAL A 9 -11.92 -11.00 6.24
C VAL A 9 -12.39 -9.59 6.66
N TRP A 10 -13.67 -9.47 7.04
CA TRP A 10 -14.32 -8.17 7.24
C TRP A 10 -13.89 -7.46 8.53
N SER A 11 -13.73 -8.14 9.67
CA SER A 11 -13.41 -7.45 10.94
C SER A 11 -12.00 -6.85 11.00
N THR A 12 -11.07 -7.36 10.19
CA THR A 12 -9.66 -6.92 10.17
C THR A 12 -9.42 -5.75 9.20
N LEU A 13 -10.23 -5.65 8.14
CA LEU A 13 -10.14 -4.60 7.13
C LEU A 13 -10.69 -3.24 7.59
N PHE A 14 -11.57 -3.20 8.61
CA PHE A 14 -12.23 -1.98 9.10
C PHE A 14 -11.54 -1.31 10.30
N ARG A 15 -10.42 -1.85 10.79
CA ARG A 15 -9.62 -1.14 11.79
C ARG A 15 -8.88 -0.02 11.08
N LYS A 16 -9.11 1.25 11.47
CA LYS A 16 -8.26 2.38 11.04
C LYS A 16 -6.82 2.08 11.48
N VAL A 17 -6.01 1.53 10.57
CA VAL A 17 -4.60 1.32 10.79
C VAL A 17 -3.94 2.70 10.69
N ALA A 18 -3.75 3.34 11.84
CA ALA A 18 -2.99 4.57 11.90
C ALA A 18 -1.53 4.27 11.53
N LEU A 19 -1.09 4.84 10.41
CA LEU A 19 0.29 4.93 9.97
C LEU A 19 0.55 6.41 9.65
N ALA A 20 1.78 6.88 9.84
CA ALA A 20 2.14 8.25 9.47
C ALA A 20 1.84 8.48 7.98
N ALA A 21 1.64 9.74 7.58
CA ALA A 21 1.52 10.04 6.15
C ALA A 21 2.81 9.64 5.42
N PRO A 22 2.72 8.96 4.26
CA PRO A 22 3.89 8.61 3.48
C PRO A 22 4.55 9.87 2.90
N GLN A 23 5.84 9.77 2.59
CA GLN A 23 6.48 10.72 1.69
C GLN A 23 6.10 10.35 0.25
N GLU A 24 5.39 11.23 -0.44
CA GLU A 24 4.99 11.00 -1.82
C GLU A 24 6.11 11.34 -2.79
N GLU A 25 6.25 10.53 -3.84
CA GLU A 25 7.15 10.77 -4.97
C GLU A 25 6.44 10.43 -6.27
N ILE A 26 6.69 11.20 -7.33
CA ILE A 26 6.15 10.95 -8.66
C ILE A 26 7.32 10.73 -9.61
N ILE A 27 7.31 9.59 -10.29
CA ILE A 27 8.25 9.29 -11.36
C ILE A 27 7.55 9.45 -12.70
N ALA A 28 7.98 10.41 -13.50
CA ALA A 28 7.53 10.56 -14.88
C ALA A 28 8.05 9.39 -15.73
N THR A 29 7.21 8.86 -16.61
CA THR A 29 7.60 7.79 -17.53
C THR A 29 7.83 8.34 -18.95
N PRO A 30 8.63 7.65 -19.80
CA PRO A 30 8.97 8.15 -21.14
C PRO A 30 7.79 8.31 -22.12
N ASP A 31 6.62 7.81 -21.76
CA ASP A 31 5.38 7.86 -22.53
C ASP A 31 4.37 8.88 -21.97
N ASP A 32 4.88 9.92 -21.30
CA ASP A 32 4.12 11.04 -20.74
C ASP A 32 3.06 10.63 -19.68
N ASP A 33 3.27 9.49 -19.02
CA ASP A 33 2.49 9.01 -17.88
C ASP A 33 3.32 9.15 -16.58
N PHE A 34 2.79 8.65 -15.45
CA PHE A 34 3.46 8.76 -14.16
C PHE A 34 3.23 7.56 -13.23
N LEU A 35 4.22 7.29 -12.38
CA LEU A 35 4.10 6.40 -11.23
C LEU A 35 4.04 7.23 -9.95
N ARG A 36 3.00 7.02 -9.14
CA ARG A 36 2.92 7.60 -7.79
C ARG A 36 3.40 6.59 -6.77
N LEU A 37 4.38 7.02 -5.99
CA LEU A 37 5.04 6.28 -4.94
C LEU A 37 4.71 6.90 -3.59
N ASP A 38 4.45 6.05 -2.61
CA ASP A 38 4.20 6.39 -1.21
C ASP A 38 5.28 5.68 -0.37
N TRP A 39 6.18 6.47 0.22
CA TRP A 39 7.32 5.97 1.00
C TRP A 39 7.06 5.98 2.50
N TYR A 40 7.44 4.88 3.16
CA TYR A 40 7.55 4.77 4.60
C TYR A 40 8.97 4.36 4.95
N ARG A 41 9.77 5.31 5.45
CA ARG A 41 11.20 5.12 5.73
C ARG A 41 11.50 5.27 7.21
N GLN A 42 12.31 4.35 7.73
CA GLN A 42 12.87 4.40 9.08
C GLN A 42 14.39 4.16 9.06
N GLY A 43 15.02 4.24 7.88
CA GLY A 43 16.46 4.06 7.72
C GLY A 43 16.90 2.60 7.69
N SER A 44 16.01 1.68 7.29
CA SER A 44 16.35 0.28 7.13
C SER A 44 17.26 0.05 5.92
N SER A 45 18.12 -0.97 5.99
CA SER A 45 18.87 -1.49 4.84
C SER A 45 18.04 -2.40 3.93
N ARG A 46 16.80 -2.72 4.30
CA ARG A 46 15.89 -3.59 3.55
C ARG A 46 14.64 -2.82 3.13
N LEU A 47 14.25 -2.97 1.86
CA LEU A 47 13.07 -2.32 1.28
C LEU A 47 12.07 -3.39 0.82
N ALA A 48 10.82 -3.26 1.25
CA ALA A 48 9.70 -4.02 0.71
C ALA A 48 8.88 -3.16 -0.26
N ILE A 49 8.64 -3.65 -1.47
CA ILE A 49 7.80 -2.98 -2.47
C ILE A 49 6.44 -3.68 -2.52
N LEU A 50 5.39 -2.91 -2.23
CA LEU A 50 4.02 -3.40 -2.18
C LEU A 50 3.23 -2.96 -3.40
N SER A 51 2.72 -3.96 -4.12
CA SER A 51 1.84 -3.82 -5.26
C SER A 51 0.40 -4.16 -4.88
N HIS A 52 -0.56 -3.31 -5.26
CA HIS A 52 -1.98 -3.59 -5.02
C HIS A 52 -2.57 -4.59 -6.04
N GLY A 53 -3.73 -5.20 -5.74
CA GLY A 53 -4.44 -6.03 -6.71
C GLY A 53 -5.27 -5.21 -7.71
N LEU A 54 -5.98 -5.90 -8.62
CA LEU A 54 -6.96 -5.30 -9.54
C LEU A 54 -7.97 -4.47 -8.73
N GLU A 55 -8.26 -3.22 -9.16
CA GLU A 55 -9.15 -2.25 -8.47
C GLU A 55 -8.66 -1.73 -7.09
N GLY A 56 -7.41 -2.02 -6.72
CA GLY A 56 -6.76 -1.52 -5.52
C GLY A 56 -6.12 -0.13 -5.67
N HIS A 57 -5.63 0.41 -4.55
CA HIS A 57 -4.74 1.58 -4.51
C HIS A 57 -3.84 1.49 -3.27
N SER A 58 -2.72 2.21 -3.26
CA SER A 58 -1.67 2.18 -2.22
C SER A 58 -2.19 2.43 -0.79
N ARG A 59 -3.27 3.21 -0.66
CA ARG A 59 -3.86 3.60 0.63
C ARG A 59 -5.00 2.70 1.12
N ARG A 60 -5.30 1.58 0.45
CA ARG A 60 -6.34 0.64 0.92
C ARG A 60 -5.95 0.09 2.31
N PRO A 61 -6.91 -0.18 3.21
CA PRO A 61 -6.60 -0.63 4.57
C PRO A 61 -5.68 -1.86 4.65
N TYR A 62 -5.78 -2.79 3.70
CA TYR A 62 -4.90 -3.97 3.65
C TYR A 62 -3.45 -3.61 3.29
N MET A 63 -3.23 -2.64 2.38
CA MET A 63 -1.90 -2.16 2.00
C MET A 63 -1.25 -1.45 3.18
N VAL A 64 -1.99 -0.55 3.83
CA VAL A 64 -1.53 0.18 5.02
C VAL A 64 -1.25 -0.77 6.20
N GLY A 65 -2.09 -1.79 6.37
CA GLY A 65 -1.87 -2.87 7.35
C GLY A 65 -0.58 -3.64 7.11
N LEU A 66 -0.32 -4.04 5.86
CA LEU A 66 0.89 -4.77 5.47
C LEU A 66 2.14 -3.89 5.60
N ALA A 67 2.07 -2.63 5.15
CA ALA A 67 3.16 -1.66 5.30
C ALA A 67 3.52 -1.47 6.77
N ARG A 68 2.52 -1.31 7.65
CA ARG A 68 2.74 -1.22 9.10
C ARG A 68 3.39 -2.49 9.67
N ALA A 69 3.01 -3.67 9.21
CA ALA A 69 3.59 -4.93 9.68
C ALA A 69 5.07 -5.03 9.30
N LEU A 70 5.43 -4.68 8.06
CA LEU A 70 6.80 -4.70 7.55
C LEU A 70 7.69 -3.64 8.21
N LEU A 71 7.17 -2.43 8.43
CA LEU A 71 7.88 -1.40 9.20
C LEU A 71 8.23 -1.90 10.62
N ARG A 72 7.27 -2.55 11.29
CA ARG A 72 7.51 -3.16 12.61
C ARG A 72 8.51 -4.31 12.58
N ASP A 73 8.67 -4.99 11.45
CA ASP A 73 9.68 -6.03 11.23
C ASP A 73 11.05 -5.46 10.81
N GLY A 74 11.19 -4.12 10.80
CA GLY A 74 12.47 -3.46 10.53
C GLY A 74 12.75 -3.27 9.04
N TRP A 75 11.74 -3.18 8.19
CA TRP A 75 11.88 -2.87 6.75
C TRP A 75 11.44 -1.44 6.48
N ASP A 76 12.06 -0.78 5.50
CA ASP A 76 11.46 0.35 4.81
C ASP A 76 10.42 -0.19 3.82
N VAL A 77 9.36 0.59 3.55
CA VAL A 77 8.26 0.16 2.68
C VAL A 77 7.98 1.20 1.60
N LEU A 78 7.83 0.74 0.37
CA LEU A 78 7.37 1.50 -0.78
C LEU A 78 6.04 0.91 -1.24
N THR A 79 4.96 1.69 -1.20
CA THR A 79 3.71 1.33 -1.86
C THR A 79 3.57 2.18 -3.12
N TRP A 80 3.16 1.59 -4.23
CA TRP A 80 2.96 2.33 -5.48
C TRP A 80 1.59 2.06 -6.09
N ASN A 81 1.11 3.00 -6.90
CA ASN A 81 -0.07 2.78 -7.73
C ASN A 81 0.38 2.40 -9.14
N PHE A 82 -0.24 1.35 -9.69
CA PHE A 82 0.01 0.98 -11.09
C PHE A 82 -0.40 2.11 -12.04
N ARG A 83 0.17 2.08 -13.24
CA ARG A 83 -0.13 3.02 -14.32
C ARG A 83 -1.64 3.19 -14.50
N SER A 84 -2.07 4.44 -14.72
CA SER A 84 -3.49 4.82 -14.83
C SER A 84 -4.39 4.55 -13.61
N CYS A 85 -3.86 4.05 -12.47
CA CYS A 85 -4.62 3.81 -11.22
C CYS A 85 -4.45 4.93 -10.17
N GLY A 86 -3.82 6.06 -10.52
CA GLY A 86 -3.55 7.19 -9.63
C GLY A 86 -4.66 8.24 -9.48
N GLY A 87 -5.85 7.95 -10.02
CA GLY A 87 -7.01 8.85 -10.04
C GLY A 87 -7.98 8.60 -8.88
N VAL A 88 -7.56 8.87 -7.66
CA VAL A 88 -8.44 9.18 -6.50
C VAL A 88 -7.85 10.30 -5.66
#